data_AF-A0A2K4G095-F1
#
_entry.id   AF-A0A2K4G095-F1
#
_cell.length_a   1.000
_cell.length_b   1.000
_cell.length_c   1.000
_cell.angle_alpha   90.00
_cell.angle_beta   90.00
_cell.angle_gamma   90.00
#
_symmetry.space_group_name_H-M   'P 1'
#
loop_
_entity.id
_entity.type
_entity.pdbx_description
1 polymer ?
#
loop_
_entity_poly.entity_id
_entity_poly.type
_entity_poly.pdbx_seq_one_letter_code
_entity_poly.pdbx_strand_id
1 'polypeptide(L)'
;VAPTQAAPDNASEQPAGSAMTQPRQDTPSAQLRTTPITRDEAFTLLAGVAQFFKQTEPQSPVPYLIERAIKWGNMPLEGWLNDVIKDSHVVDTIRDVLGTREPKS
;
A
#
# COMPACT_ATOMS: atom_id res chain seq x y z
N VAL A 1 22.94 61.92 42.31
CA VAL A 1 24.19 61.28 41.90
C VAL A 1 23.95 59.78 41.76
N ALA A 2 24.15 59.22 40.56
CA ALA A 2 24.53 57.81 40.41
C ALA A 2 26.08 57.75 40.45
N PRO A 3 26.77 56.64 40.81
CA PRO A 3 26.80 55.41 39.97
C PRO A 3 27.13 54.03 40.66
N THR A 4 26.91 52.93 39.91
CA THR A 4 27.77 51.71 39.68
C THR A 4 28.12 50.76 40.86
N GLN A 5 28.09 49.41 40.83
CA GLN A 5 28.13 48.33 39.81
C GLN A 5 27.71 46.99 40.46
N ALA A 6 27.22 46.00 39.69
CA ALA A 6 27.71 44.59 39.66
C ALA A 6 26.73 43.67 38.90
N ALA A 7 27.19 43.11 37.77
CA ALA A 7 26.79 41.80 37.23
C ALA A 7 27.80 40.76 37.76
N PRO A 8 27.57 39.42 37.73
CA PRO A 8 26.77 38.67 36.76
C PRO A 8 25.87 37.56 37.35
N ASP A 9 24.89 37.06 36.60
CA ASP A 9 24.55 35.62 36.62
C ASP A 9 23.88 35.20 35.32
N ASN A 10 24.09 33.94 35.00
CA ASN A 10 24.03 33.31 33.70
C ASN A 10 22.60 32.85 33.41
N ALA A 11 21.95 33.42 32.40
CA ALA A 11 20.68 32.92 31.90
C ALA A 11 20.82 32.57 30.42
N SER A 12 20.71 31.26 30.19
CA SER A 12 20.81 30.53 28.95
C SER A 12 20.05 31.12 27.77
N GLU A 13 20.68 30.96 26.61
CA GLU A 13 20.16 31.16 25.27
C GLU A 13 18.88 30.35 25.02
N GLN A 14 17.87 30.97 24.41
CA GLN A 14 17.14 30.42 23.25
C GLN A 14 16.13 31.43 22.72
N PRO A 15 16.35 32.03 21.53
CA PRO A 15 15.31 32.81 20.87
C PRO A 15 14.24 31.86 20.33
N ALA A 16 13.03 32.05 20.83
CA ALA A 16 11.82 31.39 20.38
C ALA A 16 11.52 31.72 18.91
N GLY A 17 11.19 30.67 18.14
CA GLY A 17 10.14 30.75 17.13
C GLY A 17 10.53 31.25 15.76
N SER A 18 11.44 30.56 15.06
CA SER A 18 11.33 30.48 13.60
C SER A 18 10.08 29.64 13.27
N ALA A 19 8.94 30.30 13.14
CA ALA A 19 7.74 29.70 12.56
C ALA A 19 8.05 29.35 11.10
N MET A 20 8.46 28.11 10.86
CA MET A 20 8.59 27.57 9.51
C MET A 20 7.20 27.49 8.89
N THR A 21 6.87 28.46 8.05
CA THR A 21 5.80 28.38 7.05
C THR A 21 6.18 27.29 6.06
N GLN A 22 5.86 26.05 6.41
CA GLN A 22 6.05 24.93 5.51
C GLN A 22 5.00 25.07 4.39
N PRO A 23 5.40 25.19 3.12
CA PRO A 23 4.46 25.23 2.02
C PRO A 23 3.70 23.90 2.04
N ARG A 24 2.40 23.98 2.33
CA ARG A 24 1.48 22.87 2.17
C ARG A 24 1.48 22.59 0.67
N GLN A 25 2.21 21.56 0.26
CA GLN A 25 2.15 21.10 -1.12
C GLN A 25 0.77 20.46 -1.29
N ASP A 26 -0.18 21.27 -1.74
CA ASP A 26 -1.44 20.81 -2.31
C ASP A 26 -1.08 19.94 -3.52
N THR A 27 -0.80 18.67 -3.25
CA THR A 27 -0.70 17.67 -4.30
C THR A 27 -2.09 17.62 -4.90
N PRO A 28 -2.27 17.96 -6.20
CA PRO A 28 -3.59 17.85 -6.79
C PRO A 28 -4.02 16.40 -6.61
N SER A 29 -5.13 16.18 -5.90
CA SER A 29 -5.77 14.88 -5.80
C SER A 29 -6.00 14.41 -7.22
N ALA A 30 -5.07 13.61 -7.74
CA ALA A 30 -5.15 13.07 -9.09
C ALA A 30 -6.48 12.33 -9.13
N GLN A 31 -7.41 12.83 -9.95
CA GLN A 31 -8.74 12.26 -10.07
C GLN A 31 -8.57 10.78 -10.36
N LEU A 32 -8.92 9.94 -9.38
CA LEU A 32 -8.73 8.51 -9.48
C LEU A 32 -9.57 8.04 -10.65
N ARG A 33 -8.90 7.60 -11.73
CA ARG A 33 -9.59 7.19 -12.95
C ARG A 33 -10.44 5.97 -12.64
N THR A 34 -11.66 5.95 -13.17
CA THR A 34 -12.55 4.79 -13.01
C THR A 34 -12.18 3.63 -13.94
N THR A 35 -11.39 3.91 -14.98
CA THR A 35 -10.85 2.93 -15.91
C THR A 35 -9.33 2.93 -15.79
N PRO A 36 -8.70 1.83 -15.34
CA PRO A 36 -7.25 1.75 -15.22
C PRO A 36 -6.59 1.62 -16.59
N ILE A 37 -5.43 2.25 -16.75
CA ILE A 37 -4.60 2.18 -17.96
C ILE A 37 -3.44 1.19 -17.77
N THR A 38 -3.00 1.01 -16.52
CA THR A 38 -1.93 0.08 -16.16
C THR A 38 -2.40 -1.02 -15.21
N ARG A 39 -1.65 -2.13 -15.16
CA ARG A 39 -1.92 -3.24 -14.21
C ARG A 39 -1.85 -2.78 -12.75
N ASP A 40 -0.86 -1.95 -12.44
CA ASP A 40 -0.67 -1.41 -11.08
C ASP A 40 -1.83 -0.49 -10.68
N GLU A 41 -2.26 0.37 -11.59
CA GLU A 41 -3.45 1.21 -11.40
C GLU A 41 -4.70 0.36 -11.19
N ALA A 42 -4.88 -0.74 -11.96
CA ALA A 42 -5.99 -1.66 -11.78
C ALA A 42 -6.02 -2.29 -10.38
N PHE A 43 -4.87 -2.72 -9.85
CA PHE A 43 -4.79 -3.24 -8.49
C PHE A 43 -5.01 -2.17 -7.42
N THR A 44 -4.54 -0.94 -7.66
CA THR A 44 -4.80 0.20 -6.78
C THR A 44 -6.30 0.50 -6.68
N LEU A 45 -7.02 0.49 -7.81
CA LEU A 45 -8.47 0.64 -7.83
C LEU A 45 -9.18 -0.50 -7.09
N LEU A 46 -8.79 -1.75 -7.33
CA LEU A 46 -9.34 -2.91 -6.63
C LEU A 46 -9.12 -2.81 -5.11
N ALA A 47 -7.94 -2.35 -4.68
CA ALA A 47 -7.67 -2.13 -3.26
C ALA A 47 -8.60 -1.06 -2.67
N GLY A 48 -8.84 0.04 -3.39
CA GLY A 48 -9.82 1.06 -2.99
C GLY A 48 -11.24 0.51 -2.86
N VAL A 49 -11.68 -0.31 -3.82
CA VAL A 49 -12.99 -0.98 -3.78
C VAL A 49 -13.09 -1.94 -2.59
N ALA A 50 -12.05 -2.72 -2.31
CA ALA A 50 -12.02 -3.61 -1.14
C ALA A 50 -12.16 -2.82 0.18
N GLN A 51 -11.45 -1.70 0.31
CA GLN A 51 -11.56 -0.83 1.50
C GLN A 51 -12.96 -0.25 1.67
N PHE A 52 -13.59 0.17 0.57
CA PHE A 52 -14.98 0.64 0.61
C PHE A 52 -15.91 -0.43 1.16
N PHE A 53 -15.89 -1.65 0.61
CA PHE A 53 -16.75 -2.75 1.08
C PHE A 53 -16.46 -3.17 2.53
N LYS A 54 -15.21 -3.11 2.99
CA LYS A 54 -14.89 -3.37 4.41
C LYS A 54 -15.57 -2.37 5.34
N GLN A 55 -15.75 -1.13 4.90
CA GLN A 55 -16.35 -0.06 5.68
C GLN A 55 -17.88 -0.07 5.59
N THR A 56 -18.45 -0.34 4.41
CA THR A 56 -19.90 -0.30 4.18
C THR A 56 -20.60 -1.63 4.47
N GLU A 57 -19.93 -2.76 4.22
CA GLU A 57 -20.47 -4.11 4.35
C GLU A 57 -19.43 -5.06 5.00
N PRO A 58 -19.09 -4.89 6.29
CA PRO A 58 -17.99 -5.62 6.93
C PRO A 58 -18.18 -7.14 7.00
N GLN A 59 -19.43 -7.60 6.94
CA GLN A 59 -19.80 -9.02 6.94
C GLN A 59 -19.83 -9.62 5.53
N SER A 60 -19.64 -8.81 4.49
CA SER A 60 -19.60 -9.29 3.12
C SER A 60 -18.32 -10.10 2.87
N PRO A 61 -18.40 -11.23 2.15
CA PRO A 61 -17.20 -11.98 1.73
C PRO A 61 -16.44 -11.29 0.59
N VAL A 62 -17.07 -10.34 -0.11
CA VAL A 62 -16.53 -9.66 -1.30
C VAL A 62 -15.16 -8.99 -1.07
N PRO A 63 -14.95 -8.13 -0.06
CA PRO A 63 -13.67 -7.44 0.13
C PRO A 63 -12.49 -8.42 0.27
N TYR A 64 -12.69 -9.55 0.96
CA TYR A 64 -11.67 -10.56 1.16
C TYR A 64 -11.32 -11.30 -0.15
N LEU A 65 -12.31 -11.53 -1.02
CA LEU A 65 -12.08 -12.13 -2.33
C LEU A 65 -11.26 -11.20 -3.23
N ILE A 66 -11.51 -9.88 -3.16
CA ILE A 66 -10.76 -8.88 -3.91
C ILE A 66 -9.30 -8.83 -3.41
N GLU A 67 -9.08 -8.78 -2.08
CA GLU A 67 -7.73 -8.81 -1.51
C GLU A 67 -6.96 -10.08 -1.92
N ARG A 68 -7.65 -11.23 -1.94
CA ARG A 68 -7.08 -12.48 -2.42
C ARG A 68 -6.73 -12.44 -3.92
N ALA A 69 -7.59 -11.87 -4.74
CA ALA A 69 -7.34 -11.68 -6.16
C ALA A 69 -6.13 -10.75 -6.42
N ILE A 70 -5.98 -9.67 -5.65
CA ILE A 70 -4.82 -8.78 -5.71
C ILE A 70 -3.55 -9.54 -5.31
N LYS A 71 -3.59 -10.34 -4.23
CA LYS A 71 -2.44 -11.16 -3.82
C LYS A 71 -2.01 -12.12 -4.92
N TRP A 72 -2.96 -12.87 -5.48
CA TRP A 72 -2.70 -13.82 -6.57
C TRP A 72 -2.21 -13.12 -7.83
N GLY A 73 -2.77 -11.97 -8.18
CA GLY A 73 -2.38 -11.19 -9.34
C GLY A 73 -0.98 -10.58 -9.25
N ASN A 74 -0.40 -10.46 -8.05
CA ASN A 74 0.98 -10.02 -7.85
C ASN A 74 1.98 -11.17 -7.71
N MET A 75 1.50 -12.42 -7.76
CA MET A 75 2.33 -13.61 -7.63
C MET A 75 2.67 -14.18 -9.02
N PRO A 76 3.89 -14.75 -9.22
CA PRO A 76 4.16 -15.61 -10.36
C PRO A 76 3.21 -16.80 -10.39
N LEU A 77 2.85 -17.28 -11.59
CA LEU A 77 1.85 -18.33 -11.79
C LEU A 77 2.20 -19.61 -10.99
N GLU A 78 3.47 -19.99 -10.98
CA GLU A 78 3.99 -21.17 -10.30
C GLU A 78 3.82 -21.05 -8.78
N GLY A 79 4.03 -19.86 -8.23
CA GLY A 79 3.79 -19.59 -6.81
C GLY A 79 2.31 -19.67 -6.47
N TRP A 80 1.46 -19.13 -7.33
CA TRP A 80 0.01 -19.15 -7.14
C TRP A 80 -0.55 -20.57 -7.17
N LEU A 81 -0.08 -21.38 -8.12
CA LEU A 81 -0.55 -22.74 -8.32
C LEU A 81 -0.25 -23.63 -7.09
N ASN A 82 0.91 -23.43 -6.46
CA ASN A 82 1.27 -24.10 -5.21
C ASN A 82 0.40 -23.67 -4.01
N ASP A 83 0.04 -22.38 -3.92
CA ASP A 83 -0.75 -21.82 -2.81
C ASP A 83 -2.24 -22.20 -2.90
N VAL A 84 -2.78 -22.33 -4.12
CA VAL A 84 -4.21 -22.57 -4.37
C VAL A 84 -4.57 -24.04 -4.38
N ILE A 85 -3.65 -24.91 -4.81
CA ILE A 85 -3.97 -26.31 -5.01
C ILE A 85 -3.27 -27.15 -3.95
N LYS A 86 -4.03 -27.52 -2.92
CA LYS A 86 -3.57 -28.44 -1.86
C LYS A 86 -3.46 -29.89 -2.33
N ASP A 87 -4.03 -30.21 -3.49
CA ASP A 87 -4.17 -31.56 -4.04
C ASP A 87 -3.40 -31.69 -5.36
N SER A 88 -2.20 -32.28 -5.30
CA SER A 88 -1.23 -32.27 -6.41
C SER A 88 -1.77 -32.82 -7.74
N HIS A 89 -2.78 -33.71 -7.70
CA HIS A 89 -3.41 -34.26 -8.90
C HIS A 89 -4.16 -33.23 -9.75
N VAL A 90 -4.75 -32.20 -9.13
CA VAL A 90 -5.46 -31.12 -9.85
C VAL A 90 -4.45 -30.15 -10.48
N VAL A 91 -3.30 -29.96 -9.82
CA VAL A 91 -2.18 -29.16 -10.35
C VAL A 91 -1.71 -29.72 -11.69
N ASP A 92 -1.42 -31.02 -11.74
CA ASP A 92 -0.84 -31.66 -12.92
C ASP A 92 -1.79 -31.70 -14.11
N THR A 93 -3.11 -31.71 -13.85
CA THR A 93 -4.15 -31.59 -14.88
C THR A 93 -4.20 -30.16 -15.42
N ILE A 94 -4.14 -29.16 -14.55
CA ILE A 94 -4.14 -27.74 -14.97
C ILE A 94 -2.85 -27.40 -15.72
N ARG A 95 -1.68 -27.90 -15.29
CA ARG A 95 -0.40 -27.73 -16.00
C ARG A 95 -0.42 -28.35 -17.40
N ASP A 96 -1.15 -29.45 -17.58
CA ASP A 96 -1.37 -30.07 -18.88
C ASP A 96 -2.20 -29.18 -19.80
N VAL A 97 -3.34 -28.70 -19.29
CA VAL A 97 -4.25 -27.82 -20.04
C VAL A 97 -3.60 -26.48 -20.39
N LEU A 98 -2.75 -25.96 -19.50
CA LEU A 98 -1.99 -24.72 -19.73
C LEU A 98 -0.68 -24.95 -20.51
N GLY A 99 -0.30 -26.20 -20.80
CA GLY A 99 0.91 -26.52 -21.56
C GLY A 99 2.23 -26.19 -20.85
N THR A 100 2.23 -26.03 -19.53
CA THR A 100 3.40 -25.61 -18.71
C THR A 100 4.10 -26.78 -18.01
N ARG A 101 3.94 -28.01 -18.54
CA ARG A 101 4.68 -29.17 -18.04
C ARG A 101 6.17 -29.00 -18.37
N GLU A 102 7.00 -28.90 -17.33
CA GLU A 102 8.45 -28.98 -17.51
C GLU A 102 8.82 -30.41 -17.93
N PRO A 103 9.61 -30.58 -19.00
CA PRO A 103 10.17 -31.88 -19.31
C PRO A 103 11.17 -32.23 -18.21
N LYS A 104 10.82 -33.26 -17.42
CA LYS A 104 11.72 -33.85 -16.42
C LYS A 104 12.99 -34.34 -17.13
N SER A 105 14.12 -33.65 -16.89
CA SER A 105 15.47 -34.18 -17.16
C SER A 105 15.97 -34.97 -15.95
#